data_AF-A0A8T1VF02-F1
#
_entry.id   AF-A0A8T1VF02-F1
#
_cell.length_a   1.000
_cell.length_b   1.000
_cell.length_c   1.000
_cell.angle_alpha   90.00
_cell.angle_beta   90.00
_cell.angle_gamma   90.00
#
_symmetry.space_group_name_H-M   'P 1'
#
loop_
_entity.id
_entity.type
_entity.pdbx_description
1 polymer ?
#
loop_
_entity_poly.entity_id
_entity_poly.type
_entity_poly.pdbx_seq_one_letter_code
_entity_poly.pdbx_strand_id
1 'polypeptide(L)'
;MIVPVRCFTCGKVLANKWETYLGLLRADYTERDALDELSLKRYCCRRMMLTHVDLIEKLLHYNTGGARTAAIGRKSLRDLVLITDSCSLSLSLLTLACSHRAR
;
A
#
# COMPACT_ATOMS: atom_id res chain seq x y z
N MET A 1 -13.02 -4.17 -9.06
CA MET A 1 -12.47 -2.95 -9.72
C MET A 1 -12.37 -1.89 -8.64
N ILE A 2 -11.42 -0.95 -8.74
CA ILE A 2 -11.03 -0.06 -7.63
C ILE A 2 -12.20 0.74 -7.02
N VAL A 3 -12.06 1.13 -5.75
CA VAL A 3 -13.04 1.96 -5.02
C VAL A 3 -13.24 3.26 -5.79
N PRO A 4 -14.48 3.72 -6.03
CA PRO A 4 -14.70 5.00 -6.66
C PRO A 4 -14.12 6.14 -5.81
N VAL A 5 -13.40 7.07 -6.44
CA VAL A 5 -12.79 8.23 -5.75
C VAL A 5 -13.84 9.07 -5.01
N ARG A 6 -15.00 9.24 -5.64
CA ARG A 6 -16.16 10.00 -5.15
C ARG A 6 -17.42 9.13 -5.25
N CYS A 7 -18.36 9.33 -4.34
CA CYS A 7 -19.68 8.72 -4.49
C CYS A 7 -20.46 9.35 -5.65
N PHE A 8 -21.06 8.52 -6.50
CA PHE A 8 -21.82 8.95 -7.69
C PHE A 8 -23.01 9.85 -7.39
N THR A 9 -23.60 9.76 -6.19
CA THR A 9 -24.78 10.57 -5.82
C THR A 9 -24.42 11.77 -4.95
N CYS A 10 -23.59 11.56 -3.91
CA CYS A 10 -23.31 12.59 -2.90
C CYS A 10 -22.05 13.43 -3.19
N GLY A 11 -21.16 12.99 -4.09
CA GLY A 11 -19.88 13.67 -4.38
C GLY A 11 -18.85 13.65 -3.23
N LYS A 12 -19.17 12.99 -2.11
CA LYS A 12 -18.24 12.83 -0.97
C LYS A 12 -17.04 11.96 -1.39
N VAL A 13 -15.84 12.28 -0.90
CA VAL A 13 -14.63 11.45 -1.06
C VAL A 13 -14.82 10.13 -0.33
N LEU A 14 -14.57 9.02 -1.02
CA LEU A 14 -14.64 7.66 -0.44
C LEU A 14 -13.29 6.94 -0.44
N ALA A 15 -12.43 7.18 -1.41
CA ALA A 15 -11.16 6.45 -1.56
C ALA A 15 -10.26 6.52 -0.32
N ASN A 16 -10.26 7.65 0.41
CA ASN A 16 -9.46 7.82 1.62
C ASN A 16 -9.95 7.02 2.83
N LYS A 17 -11.15 6.44 2.78
CA LYS A 17 -11.79 5.75 3.92
C LYS A 17 -11.74 4.22 3.81
N TRP A 18 -11.29 3.68 2.69
CA TRP A 18 -11.32 2.24 2.42
C TRP A 18 -10.37 1.47 3.34
N GLU A 19 -9.14 1.95 3.50
CA GLU A 19 -8.14 1.29 4.36
C GLU A 19 -8.56 1.29 5.82
N THR A 20 -9.13 2.40 6.31
CA THR A 20 -9.69 2.51 7.66
C THR A 20 -10.87 1.57 7.85
N TYR A 21 -11.74 1.41 6.84
CA TYR A 21 -12.84 0.45 6.87
C TYR A 21 -12.35 -0.99 7.01
N LEU A 22 -11.34 -1.38 6.22
CA LEU A 22 -10.72 -2.71 6.34
C LEU A 22 -10.03 -2.92 7.69
N GLY A 23 -9.43 -1.88 8.26
CA GLY A 23 -8.85 -1.92 9.61
C GLY A 23 -9.89 -2.20 10.68
N LEU A 24 -11.06 -1.56 10.59
CA LEU A 24 -12.18 -1.77 11.53
C LEU A 24 -12.78 -3.17 11.40
N LEU A 25 -12.94 -3.69 10.17
CA LEU A 25 -13.42 -5.06 9.97
C LEU A 25 -12.45 -6.12 10.50
N ARG A 26 -11.14 -5.89 10.43
CA ARG A 26 -10.14 -6.78 11.04
C ARG A 26 -10.15 -6.76 12.57
N ALA A 27 -10.70 -5.71 13.16
CA ALA A 27 -10.89 -5.57 14.60
C ALA A 27 -12.27 -6.08 15.06
N ASP A 28 -12.96 -6.87 14.22
CA ASP A 28 -14.25 -7.51 14.48
C ASP A 28 -15.41 -6.54 14.78
N TYR A 29 -15.36 -5.32 14.24
CA TYR A 29 -16.50 -4.41 14.26
C TYR A 29 -17.58 -4.85 13.26
N THR A 30 -18.85 -4.59 13.58
CA THR A 30 -19.95 -4.77 12.61
C THR A 30 -19.80 -3.77 11.46
N GLU A 31 -20.22 -4.15 10.25
CA GLU A 31 -20.11 -3.28 9.07
C GLU A 31 -20.87 -1.97 9.25
N ARG A 32 -21.96 -2.02 10.02
CA ARG A 32 -22.77 -0.83 10.31
C ARG A 32 -22.01 0.15 11.17
N ASP A 33 -21.45 -0.32 12.28
CA ASP A 33 -20.73 0.52 13.24
C ASP A 33 -19.44 1.08 12.61
N ALA A 34 -18.75 0.29 11.79
CA ALA A 34 -17.59 0.74 11.05
C ALA A 34 -17.92 1.89 10.07
N LEU A 35 -19.07 1.85 9.41
CA LEU A 35 -19.52 2.92 8.50
C LEU A 35 -19.97 4.18 9.26
N ASP A 36 -20.48 4.01 10.48
CA ASP A 36 -20.87 5.10 11.36
C ASP A 36 -19.65 5.86 11.91
N GLU A 37 -18.60 5.13 12.32
CA GLU A 37 -17.31 5.70 12.75
C GLU A 37 -16.65 6.51 11.62
N LEU A 38 -16.77 6.03 10.37
CA LEU A 38 -16.29 6.72 9.18
C LEU A 38 -17.15 7.92 8.76
N SER A 39 -18.11 8.38 9.57
CA SER A 39 -19.01 9.51 9.31
C SER A 39 -19.79 9.43 7.98
N LEU A 40 -20.14 8.21 7.55
CA LEU A 40 -20.95 7.96 6.36
C LEU A 40 -22.42 7.81 6.73
N LYS A 41 -23.13 8.91 7.00
CA LYS A 41 -24.56 8.86 7.38
C LYS A 41 -25.51 8.56 6.21
N ARG A 42 -25.19 9.00 4.99
CA ARG A 42 -26.07 8.84 3.81
C ARG A 42 -25.96 7.44 3.21
N TYR A 43 -27.11 6.85 2.86
CA TYR A 43 -27.20 5.52 2.24
C TYR A 43 -26.43 5.41 0.93
N CYS A 44 -26.40 6.47 0.11
CA CYS A 44 -25.71 6.48 -1.18
C CYS A 44 -24.20 6.28 -1.04
N CYS A 45 -23.59 6.91 -0.03
CA CYS A 45 -22.16 6.77 0.23
C CYS A 45 -21.85 5.41 0.92
N ARG A 46 -22.79 4.85 1.73
CA ARG A 46 -22.66 3.50 2.32
C ARG A 46 -22.73 2.38 1.28
N ARG A 47 -23.65 2.48 0.31
CA ARG A 47 -23.79 1.49 -0.78
C ARG A 47 -22.45 1.25 -1.47
N MET A 48 -21.71 2.33 -1.76
CA MET A 48 -20.43 2.25 -2.45
C MET A 48 -19.37 1.47 -1.67
N MET A 49 -19.37 1.53 -0.34
CA MET A 49 -18.40 0.78 0.48
C MET A 49 -18.82 -0.69 0.65
N LEU A 50 -20.12 -0.96 0.79
CA LEU A 50 -20.63 -2.32 1.01
C LEU A 50 -20.56 -3.21 -0.23
N THR A 51 -20.81 -2.64 -1.43
CA THR A 51 -20.85 -3.43 -2.68
C THR A 51 -19.50 -3.49 -3.40
N HIS A 52 -18.48 -2.86 -2.85
CA HIS A 52 -17.20 -2.77 -3.51
C HIS A 52 -16.42 -4.09 -3.42
N VAL A 53 -15.96 -4.59 -4.57
CA VAL A 53 -15.14 -5.80 -4.67
C VAL A 53 -13.84 -5.47 -5.40
N ASP A 54 -12.72 -5.54 -4.67
CA ASP A 54 -11.37 -5.32 -5.17
C ASP A 54 -10.87 -6.47 -6.05
N LEU A 55 -11.32 -6.51 -7.31
CA LEU A 55 -10.84 -7.47 -8.31
C LEU A 55 -9.42 -7.18 -8.86
N ILE A 56 -8.75 -6.12 -8.42
CA ILE A 56 -7.43 -5.74 -8.95
C ILE A 56 -6.39 -6.81 -8.69
N GLU A 57 -6.38 -7.40 -7.50
CA GLU A 57 -5.42 -8.43 -7.13
C GLU A 57 -5.49 -9.63 -8.08
N LYS A 58 -6.70 -10.00 -8.51
CA LYS A 58 -6.94 -11.11 -9.44
C LYS A 58 -6.56 -10.75 -10.88
N LEU A 59 -6.77 -9.50 -11.30
CA LEU A 59 -6.49 -9.05 -12.67
C LEU A 59 -4.99 -8.85 -12.94
N LEU A 60 -4.19 -8.52 -11.93
CA LEU A 60 -2.74 -8.36 -12.09
C LEU A 60 -2.02 -9.64 -12.55
N HIS A 61 -2.64 -10.81 -12.33
CA HIS A 61 -2.09 -12.09 -12.76
C HIS A 61 -2.23 -12.34 -14.27
N TYR A 62 -3.07 -11.59 -14.96
CA TYR A 62 -3.30 -11.72 -16.39
C TYR A 62 -2.57 -10.60 -17.15
N ASN A 63 -1.24 -10.72 -17.26
CA ASN A 63 -0.46 -9.82 -18.11
C ASN A 63 -0.43 -10.37 -19.55
N THR A 64 -1.09 -9.67 -20.48
CA THR A 64 -1.11 -10.00 -21.92
C THR A 64 0.18 -9.62 -22.66
N GLY A 65 1.10 -8.90 -22.01
CA GLY A 65 2.41 -8.55 -22.53
C GLY A 65 3.51 -9.23 -21.73
N GLY A 66 4.13 -10.26 -22.29
CA GLY A 66 5.36 -10.81 -21.73
C GLY A 66 6.37 -9.71 -21.42
N ALA A 67 6.94 -9.76 -20.22
CA ALA A 67 8.16 -9.08 -19.81
C ALA A 67 8.27 -7.57 -20.13
N ARG A 68 7.78 -6.74 -19.20
CA ARG A 68 8.36 -5.44 -18.78
C ARG A 68 7.53 -4.97 -17.59
N THR A 69 8.17 -4.51 -16.51
CA THR A 69 7.57 -4.04 -15.24
C THR A 69 7.07 -5.09 -14.22
N ALA A 70 7.94 -6.03 -13.82
CA ALA A 70 7.85 -6.64 -12.50
C ALA A 70 8.50 -5.70 -11.45
N ALA A 71 7.84 -4.60 -11.09
CA ALA A 71 8.31 -3.72 -10.00
C ALA A 71 7.24 -2.84 -9.34
N ILE A 72 5.95 -3.06 -9.58
CA ILE A 72 4.88 -2.31 -8.91
C ILE A 72 3.93 -3.30 -8.25
N GLY A 73 4.43 -3.91 -7.18
CA GLY A 73 3.72 -4.88 -6.37
C GLY A 73 4.49 -5.08 -5.08
N ARG A 74 4.15 -4.26 -4.08
CA ARG A 74 4.49 -4.38 -2.65
C ARG A 74 5.78 -5.18 -2.37
N LYS A 75 6.94 -4.52 -2.46
CA LYS A 75 8.04 -4.95 -1.59
C LYS A 75 7.54 -4.79 -0.16
N SER A 76 7.23 -5.92 0.47
CA SER A 76 7.28 -6.07 1.92
C SER A 76 8.44 -5.23 2.45
N LEU A 77 8.12 -4.26 3.30
CA LEU A 77 9.07 -3.38 3.97
C LEU A 77 10.03 -4.14 4.92
N ARG A 78 10.08 -5.48 4.85
CA ARG A 78 10.95 -6.35 5.63
C ARG A 78 12.19 -6.84 4.86
N ASP A 79 12.21 -6.70 3.53
CA ASP A 79 13.33 -7.22 2.71
C ASP A 79 14.47 -6.21 2.50
N LEU A 80 14.31 -4.97 2.99
CA LEU A 80 15.32 -3.90 2.82
C LEU A 80 16.35 -3.83 3.96
N VAL A 81 16.23 -4.65 5.01
CA VAL A 81 17.17 -4.62 6.16
C VAL A 81 18.31 -5.64 6.02
N LEU A 82 18.25 -6.59 5.07
CA LEU A 82 19.23 -7.69 5.01
C LEU A 82 20.40 -7.51 4.03
N ILE A 83 20.61 -6.33 3.42
CA ILE A 83 21.75 -6.10 2.50
C ILE A 83 22.71 -4.99 2.98
N THR A 84 22.35 -4.18 3.99
CA THR A 84 23.25 -3.11 4.49
C THR A 84 24.08 -3.47 5.73
N ASP A 85 23.88 -4.62 6.37
CA ASP A 85 24.61 -4.98 7.60
C ASP A 85 25.90 -5.79 7.37
N SER A 86 26.25 -6.12 6.12
CA SER A 86 27.53 -6.81 5.80
C SER A 86 28.69 -5.86 5.53
N CYS A 87 28.48 -4.54 5.51
CA CYS A 87 29.48 -3.54 5.14
C CYS A 87 29.98 -2.69 6.33
N SER A 88 29.93 -3.24 7.54
CA SER A 88 30.51 -2.64 8.76
C SER A 88 31.82 -3.31 9.23
N LEU A 89 32.33 -4.32 8.51
CA LEU A 89 33.56 -5.04 8.86
C LEU A 89 34.74 -4.87 7.88
N SER A 90 34.62 -4.06 6.83
CA SER A 90 35.72 -3.77 5.87
C SER A 90 36.13 -2.29 5.77
N LEU A 91 35.72 -1.45 6.74
CA LEU A 91 36.08 -0.02 6.75
C LEU A 91 37.32 0.33 7.60
N SER A 92 38.05 -0.68 8.10
CA SER A 92 39.32 -0.49 8.82
C SER A 92 40.57 -0.57 7.94
N LEU A 93 40.49 -1.04 6.69
CA LEU A 93 41.64 -1.12 5.77
C LEU A 93 41.67 -0.06 4.64
N LEU A 94 40.56 0.63 4.33
CA LEU A 94 40.57 1.66 3.28
C LEU A 94 41.15 3.02 3.72
N THR A 95 41.34 3.26 5.03
CA THR A 95 42.00 4.47 5.54
C THR A 95 43.53 4.46 5.34
N LEU A 96 44.13 3.31 5.03
CA LEU A 96 45.58 3.21 4.71
C LEU A 96 45.89 3.41 3.21
N ALA A 97 44.91 3.33 2.31
CA ALA A 97 45.11 3.54 0.87
C ALA A 97 44.85 4.98 0.40
N CYS A 98 44.34 5.86 1.26
CA CYS A 98 44.05 7.27 0.95
C CYS A 98 44.99 8.24 1.70
N SER A 99 46.27 7.87 1.84
CA SER A 99 47.33 8.70 2.43
C SER A 99 48.43 9.10 1.43
N HIS A 100 48.13 9.10 0.13
CA HIS A 100 49.11 9.58 -0.87
C HIS A 100 48.48 10.23 -2.11
N ARG A 101 47.52 11.14 -1.90
CA ARG A 101 47.26 12.23 -2.86
C ARG A 101 47.24 13.60 -2.18
N ALA A 102 48.30 13.81 -1.41
CA ALA A 102 48.93 15.10 -1.15
C ALA A 102 50.40 15.03 -1.62
N ARG A 103 50.58 14.74 -2.91
CA ARG A 103 51.68 15.13 -3.82
C ARG A 103 51.34 14.66 -5.23
#